data_AF-A0A8T4GWY5-F1
#
_entry.id   AF-A0A8T4GWY5-F1
#
_cell.length_a   1.000
_cell.length_b   1.000
_cell.length_c   1.000
_cell.angle_alpha   90.00
_cell.angle_beta   90.00
_cell.angle_gamma   90.00
#
_symmetry.space_group_name_H-M   'P 1'
#
loop_
_entity.id
_entity.type
_entity.pdbx_description
1 polymer ?
#
loop_
_entity_poly.entity_id
_entity_poly.type
_entity_poly.pdbx_seq_one_letter_code
_entity_poly.pdbx_strand_id
1 'polypeptide(L)'
;MKLPTKVLGDGTLHELYRSRIGDPRTDDEVRGYWLFALGNLLGTVVRFPVPELDDVLEDASADESDLDARLRSLRQSQFRFELYEANAGEHRFRLRHRNGDIVADGGEGYAEKSEADDAVDRFKLNAPNAAVEDADAAAEE
;
A
#
# COMPACT_ATOMS: atom_id res chain seq x y z
N MET A 1 56.22 30.73 -24.75
CA MET A 1 56.04 29.27 -24.72
C MET A 1 54.63 29.00 -24.21
N LYS A 2 53.69 28.65 -25.08
CA LYS A 2 52.25 28.54 -24.76
C LYS A 2 51.90 27.06 -24.81
N LEU A 3 51.58 26.46 -23.67
CA LEU A 3 51.22 25.04 -23.58
C LEU A 3 49.88 24.83 -24.29
N PRO A 4 49.74 23.87 -25.22
CA PRO A 4 48.45 23.57 -25.82
C PRO A 4 47.59 22.84 -24.78
N THR A 5 46.58 23.54 -24.27
CA THR A 5 45.46 22.95 -23.54
C THR A 5 44.69 22.05 -24.51
N LYS A 6 44.90 20.73 -24.44
CA LYS A 6 43.98 19.78 -25.07
C LYS A 6 42.66 19.86 -24.31
N VAL A 7 41.78 20.73 -24.80
CA VAL A 7 40.35 20.65 -24.55
C VAL A 7 39.91 19.26 -25.00
N LEU A 8 39.38 18.44 -24.10
CA LEU A 8 38.76 17.15 -24.43
C LEU A 8 37.48 17.47 -25.23
N GLY A 9 37.63 17.65 -26.55
CA GLY A 9 36.53 17.96 -27.47
C GLY A 9 35.77 16.71 -27.89
N ASP A 10 34.55 16.90 -28.38
CA ASP A 10 33.57 15.89 -28.84
C ASP A 10 34.11 14.77 -29.77
N GLY A 11 35.33 14.91 -30.29
CA GLY A 11 35.98 13.96 -31.19
C GLY A 11 36.45 12.64 -30.56
N THR A 12 36.82 12.61 -29.27
CA THR A 12 37.40 11.38 -28.68
C THR A 12 36.36 10.26 -28.47
N LEU A 13 35.13 10.61 -28.07
CA LEU A 13 34.03 9.65 -27.89
C LEU A 13 33.52 9.12 -29.23
N HIS A 14 33.51 9.96 -30.27
CA HIS A 14 33.11 9.60 -31.63
C HIS A 14 34.13 8.68 -32.30
N GLU A 15 35.43 8.94 -32.15
CA GLU A 15 36.49 8.09 -32.67
C GLU A 15 36.47 6.69 -32.06
N LEU A 16 36.26 6.60 -30.73
CA LEU A 16 36.15 5.32 -30.03
C LEU A 16 34.87 4.56 -30.41
N TYR A 17 33.74 5.25 -30.56
CA TYR A 17 32.48 4.63 -31.03
C TYR A 17 32.64 4.06 -32.44
N ARG A 18 33.22 4.84 -33.37
CA ARG A 18 33.45 4.41 -34.76
C ARG A 18 34.41 3.21 -34.85
N SER A 19 35.43 3.17 -34.00
CA SER A 19 36.38 2.06 -33.90
C SER A 19 35.77 0.78 -33.30
N ARG A 20 34.82 0.91 -32.36
CA ARG A 20 34.27 -0.22 -31.58
C ARG A 20 32.95 -0.78 -32.14
N ILE A 21 32.07 0.09 -32.62
CA ILE A 21 30.66 -0.20 -32.93
C ILE A 21 30.33 0.08 -34.40
N GLY A 22 30.89 1.15 -34.98
CA GLY A 22 30.70 1.50 -36.40
C GLY A 22 30.31 2.97 -36.63
N ASP A 23 29.99 3.33 -37.87
CA ASP A 23 29.62 4.71 -38.22
C ASP A 23 28.26 5.11 -37.61
N PRO A 24 28.19 6.19 -36.81
CA PRO A 24 26.94 6.66 -36.22
C PRO A 24 26.02 7.18 -37.32
N ARG A 25 24.73 6.87 -37.22
CA ARG A 25 23.71 7.34 -38.17
C ARG A 25 23.18 8.72 -37.81
N THR A 26 23.29 9.11 -36.54
CA THR A 26 22.91 10.43 -36.02
C THR A 26 23.89 10.92 -34.95
N ASP A 27 24.02 12.24 -34.78
CA ASP A 27 24.96 12.86 -33.82
C ASP A 27 24.66 12.52 -32.34
N ASP A 28 23.43 12.13 -32.02
CA ASP A 28 22.99 11.78 -30.67
C ASP A 28 23.23 10.30 -30.30
N GLU A 29 23.42 9.42 -31.30
CA GLU A 29 23.63 7.97 -31.10
C GLU A 29 24.87 7.68 -30.26
N VAL A 30 25.95 8.45 -30.47
CA VAL A 30 27.21 8.32 -29.72
C VAL A 30 27.02 8.71 -28.25
N ARG A 31 26.33 9.84 -27.99
CA ARG A 31 26.06 10.31 -26.63
C ARG A 31 25.11 9.35 -25.90
N GLY A 32 24.09 8.85 -26.58
CA GLY A 32 23.15 7.86 -26.05
C GLY A 32 23.84 6.54 -25.67
N TYR A 33 24.72 6.04 -26.52
CA TYR A 33 25.49 4.82 -26.24
C TYR A 33 26.39 4.96 -25.01
N TRP A 34 27.11 6.09 -24.88
CA TRP A 34 27.97 6.32 -23.72
C TRP A 34 27.18 6.53 -22.43
N LEU A 35 25.99 7.14 -22.47
CA LEU A 35 25.08 7.20 -21.30
C LEU A 35 24.60 5.81 -20.89
N PHE A 36 24.22 4.96 -21.85
CA PHE A 36 23.77 3.60 -21.57
C PHE A 36 24.88 2.70 -21.03
N ALA A 37 26.07 2.76 -21.63
CA ALA A 37 27.23 1.97 -21.21
C ALA A 37 27.74 2.41 -19.81
N LEU A 38 27.78 3.73 -19.55
CA LEU A 38 28.11 4.24 -18.22
C LEU A 38 27.05 3.84 -17.20
N GLY A 39 25.76 3.90 -17.55
CA GLY A 39 24.66 3.45 -16.69
C GLY A 39 24.75 1.96 -16.33
N ASN A 40 25.07 1.09 -17.30
CA ASN A 40 25.24 -0.34 -17.07
C ASN A 40 26.47 -0.65 -16.18
N LEU A 41 27.56 0.08 -16.40
CA LEU A 41 28.76 -0.01 -15.57
C LEU A 41 28.51 0.50 -14.15
N LEU A 42 27.81 1.64 -13.99
CA LEU A 42 27.45 2.19 -12.69
C LEU A 42 26.50 1.25 -11.93
N GLY A 43 25.50 0.67 -12.60
CA GLY A 43 24.58 -0.29 -11.99
C GLY A 43 25.25 -1.57 -11.50
N THR A 44 26.32 -2.00 -12.18
CA THR A 44 27.08 -3.20 -11.81
C THR A 44 28.09 -2.91 -10.68
N VAL A 45 28.68 -1.70 -10.65
CA VAL A 45 29.65 -1.28 -9.62
C VAL A 45 28.95 -0.78 -8.34
N VAL A 46 27.70 -0.30 -8.43
CA VAL A 46 26.83 -0.02 -7.27
C VAL A 46 26.20 -1.32 -6.72
N ARG A 47 26.84 -2.47 -6.95
CA ARG A 47 26.63 -3.70 -6.17
C ARG A 47 27.47 -3.67 -4.89
N PHE A 48 27.53 -2.52 -4.21
CA PHE A 48 28.01 -2.47 -2.84
C PHE A 48 26.95 -3.15 -1.96
N PRO A 49 27.30 -4.10 -1.08
CA PRO A 49 26.38 -4.50 -0.03
C PRO A 49 26.08 -3.23 0.75
N VAL A 50 24.83 -2.78 0.75
CA VAL A 50 24.36 -1.71 1.62
C VAL A 50 23.86 -2.44 2.87
N PRO A 51 24.72 -2.71 3.86
CA PRO A 51 24.35 -3.57 5.00
C PRO A 51 23.15 -3.01 5.77
N GLU A 52 22.95 -1.70 5.69
CA GLU A 52 21.87 -0.98 6.36
C GLU A 52 20.51 -1.10 5.64
N LEU A 53 20.52 -1.46 4.34
CA LEU A 53 19.27 -1.74 3.62
C LEU A 53 18.78 -3.17 3.84
N ASP A 54 19.66 -4.13 4.11
CA ASP A 54 19.24 -5.51 4.40
C ASP A 54 18.43 -5.56 5.71
N ASP A 55 18.88 -4.86 6.76
CA ASP A 55 18.13 -4.74 8.02
C ASP A 55 16.79 -4.00 7.82
N VAL A 56 16.78 -2.89 7.05
CA VAL A 56 15.55 -2.13 6.75
C VAL A 56 14.59 -2.92 5.84
N LEU A 57 15.12 -3.73 4.91
CA LEU A 57 14.33 -4.62 4.06
C LEU A 57 13.75 -5.79 4.85
N GLU A 58 14.50 -6.34 5.79
CA GLU A 58 14.03 -7.41 6.68
C GLU A 58 12.90 -6.90 7.57
N ASP A 59 13.07 -5.74 8.22
CA ASP A 59 12.05 -5.07 9.03
C ASP A 59 10.78 -4.76 8.21
N ALA A 60 10.95 -4.16 7.03
CA ALA A 60 9.83 -3.89 6.13
C ALA A 60 9.12 -5.17 5.64
N SER A 61 9.86 -6.26 5.37
CA SER A 61 9.26 -7.53 4.95
C SER A 61 8.53 -8.25 6.09
N ALA A 62 8.99 -8.08 7.33
CA ALA A 62 8.30 -8.57 8.51
C ALA A 62 6.97 -7.82 8.71
N ASP A 63 6.98 -6.49 8.58
CA ASP A 63 5.78 -5.65 8.61
C ASP A 63 4.77 -6.04 7.51
N GLU A 64 5.24 -6.33 6.29
CA GLU A 64 4.38 -6.79 5.20
C GLU A 64 3.67 -8.11 5.55
N SER A 65 4.37 -9.04 6.20
CA SER A 65 3.81 -10.34 6.59
C SER A 65 2.72 -10.21 7.67
N ASP A 66 2.91 -9.33 8.65
CA ASP A 66 1.94 -9.04 9.70
C ASP A 66 0.71 -8.32 9.13
N LEU A 67 0.90 -7.37 8.21
CA LEU A 67 -0.18 -6.70 7.50
C LEU A 67 -0.99 -7.70 6.67
N ASP A 68 -0.33 -8.62 5.96
CA ASP A 68 -0.98 -9.66 5.16
C ASP A 68 -1.77 -10.64 6.05
N ALA A 69 -1.25 -11.00 7.22
CA ALA A 69 -1.97 -11.78 8.23
C ALA A 69 -3.24 -11.05 8.74
N ARG A 70 -3.12 -9.75 9.07
CA ARG A 70 -4.29 -8.93 9.46
C ARG A 70 -5.30 -8.82 8.31
N LEU A 71 -4.83 -8.65 7.07
CA LEU A 71 -5.70 -8.50 5.91
C LEU A 71 -6.43 -9.80 5.56
N ARG A 72 -5.78 -10.97 5.75
CA ARG A 72 -6.46 -12.28 5.69
C ARG A 72 -7.56 -12.40 6.74
N SER A 73 -7.28 -12.02 7.98
CA SER A 73 -8.28 -12.01 9.07
C SER A 73 -9.48 -11.10 8.74
N LEU A 74 -9.22 -9.91 8.22
CA LEU A 74 -10.27 -8.99 7.76
C LEU A 74 -11.07 -9.56 6.58
N ARG A 75 -10.43 -10.26 5.63
CA ARG A 75 -11.13 -10.94 4.52
C ARG A 75 -11.96 -12.15 4.97
N GLN A 76 -11.55 -12.81 6.04
CA GLN A 76 -12.33 -13.90 6.66
C GLN A 76 -13.51 -13.36 7.48
N SER A 77 -13.46 -12.11 7.92
CA SER A 77 -14.54 -11.46 8.65
C SER A 77 -15.76 -11.30 7.75
N GLN A 78 -16.85 -11.96 8.12
CA GLN A 78 -18.09 -11.97 7.33
C GLN A 78 -18.97 -10.74 7.56
N PHE A 79 -18.69 -9.96 8.61
CA PHE A 79 -19.51 -8.84 9.05
C PHE A 79 -18.68 -7.57 9.22
N ARG A 80 -19.27 -6.42 8.93
CA ARG A 80 -18.67 -5.08 9.10
C ARG A 80 -19.66 -4.13 9.75
N PHE A 81 -19.19 -3.35 10.72
CA PHE A 81 -19.95 -2.24 11.27
C PHE A 81 -19.88 -1.05 10.31
N GLU A 82 -21.03 -0.48 9.96
CA GLU A 82 -21.16 0.73 9.17
C GLU A 82 -21.79 1.80 10.06
N LEU A 83 -21.01 2.82 10.45
CA LEU A 83 -21.53 4.04 11.06
C LEU A 83 -22.00 4.99 9.97
N TYR A 84 -23.21 5.51 10.11
CA TYR A 84 -23.79 6.48 9.17
C TYR A 84 -24.58 7.56 9.92
N GLU A 85 -24.71 8.71 9.28
CA GLU A 85 -25.57 9.79 9.75
C GLU A 85 -26.94 9.63 9.10
N ALA A 86 -28.00 9.65 9.90
CA ALA A 86 -29.38 9.62 9.45
C ALA A 86 -29.89 11.03 9.12
N ASN A 87 -31.07 11.11 8.52
CA ASN A 87 -31.64 12.37 7.99
C ASN A 87 -31.88 13.47 9.04
N ALA A 88 -31.71 13.18 10.33
CA ALA A 88 -31.87 14.11 11.46
C ALA A 88 -30.54 14.53 12.13
N GLY A 89 -29.39 14.19 11.54
CA GLY A 89 -28.07 14.39 12.16
C GLY A 89 -27.75 13.34 13.23
N GLU A 90 -28.61 12.34 13.38
CA GLU A 90 -28.40 11.24 14.32
C GLU A 90 -27.38 10.25 13.76
N HIS A 91 -26.39 9.88 14.55
CA HIS A 91 -25.45 8.82 14.22
C HIS A 91 -26.02 7.46 14.59
N ARG A 92 -25.99 6.52 13.66
CA ARG A 92 -26.42 5.13 13.87
C ARG A 92 -25.36 4.18 13.36
N PHE A 93 -25.33 2.98 13.90
CA PHE A 93 -24.49 1.91 13.40
C PHE A 93 -25.37 0.75 12.93
N ARG A 94 -24.92 0.03 11.91
CA ARG A 94 -25.51 -1.25 11.51
C ARG A 94 -24.43 -2.29 11.26
N LEU A 95 -24.72 -3.55 11.53
CA LEU A 95 -23.86 -4.67 11.20
C LEU A 95 -24.31 -5.25 9.86
N ARG A 96 -23.43 -5.16 8.87
CA ARG A 96 -23.69 -5.65 7.53
C ARG A 96 -22.88 -6.90 7.25
N HIS A 97 -23.55 -7.95 6.78
CA HIS A 97 -22.89 -9.14 6.28
C HIS A 97 -22.33 -8.91 4.87
N ARG A 98 -21.29 -9.64 4.48
CA ARG A 98 -20.64 -9.48 3.18
C ARG A 98 -21.56 -9.73 1.97
N ASN A 99 -22.67 -10.46 2.16
CA ASN A 99 -23.67 -10.67 1.12
C ASN A 99 -24.56 -9.44 0.88
N GLY A 100 -24.44 -8.41 1.71
CA GLY A 100 -25.20 -7.17 1.62
C GLY A 100 -26.32 -7.04 2.65
N ASP A 101 -26.65 -8.12 3.36
CA ASP A 101 -27.74 -8.16 4.34
C ASP A 101 -27.38 -7.42 5.63
N ILE A 102 -28.36 -6.73 6.20
CA ILE A 102 -28.25 -6.10 7.52
C ILE A 102 -28.65 -7.15 8.55
N VAL A 103 -27.74 -7.46 9.47
CA VAL A 103 -27.91 -8.53 10.47
C VAL A 103 -28.23 -7.96 11.84
N ALA A 104 -27.79 -6.74 12.13
CA ALA A 104 -28.17 -5.99 13.31
C ALA A 104 -28.20 -4.49 12.98
N ASP A 105 -29.08 -3.76 13.63
CA ASP A 105 -29.14 -2.30 13.60
C ASP A 105 -29.06 -1.78 15.03
N GLY A 106 -28.37 -0.66 15.22
CA GLY A 106 -28.39 0.08 16.47
C GLY A 106 -29.78 0.70 16.64
N GLY A 107 -30.58 0.16 17.56
CA GLY A 107 -31.97 0.56 17.76
C GLY A 107 -32.18 2.02 18.17
N GLU A 108 -31.11 2.76 18.48
CA GLU A 108 -31.14 4.14 18.96
C GLU A 108 -30.25 5.06 18.09
N GLY A 109 -30.69 6.30 17.89
CA GLY A 109 -29.91 7.35 17.23
C GLY A 109 -29.09 8.14 18.24
N TYR A 110 -27.80 8.28 17.99
CA TYR A 110 -26.87 9.01 18.85
C TYR A 110 -26.67 10.45 18.36
N ALA A 111 -26.40 11.39 19.27
CA ALA A 111 -26.18 12.78 18.92
C ALA A 111 -24.76 13.00 18.36
N GLU A 112 -23.78 12.23 18.83
CA GLU A 112 -22.40 12.29 18.36
C GLU A 112 -21.92 10.97 17.77
N LYS A 113 -20.96 11.06 16.84
CA LYS A 113 -20.33 9.88 16.23
C LYS A 113 -19.55 9.03 17.24
N SER A 114 -18.95 9.68 18.24
CA SER A 114 -18.23 9.04 19.36
C SER A 114 -19.14 8.10 20.14
N GLU A 115 -20.35 8.54 20.48
CA GLU A 115 -21.33 7.72 21.21
C GLU A 115 -21.78 6.49 20.42
N ALA A 116 -21.90 6.63 19.09
CA ALA A 116 -22.18 5.50 18.20
C ALA A 116 -21.01 4.50 18.15
N ASP A 117 -19.77 4.96 18.24
CA ASP A 117 -18.57 4.12 18.30
C ASP A 117 -18.50 3.34 19.63
N ASP A 118 -18.74 4.03 20.75
CA ASP A 118 -18.84 3.43 22.08
C ASP A 118 -19.98 2.40 22.17
N ALA A 119 -21.08 2.63 21.45
CA ALA A 119 -22.18 1.66 21.34
C ALA A 119 -21.76 0.39 20.57
N VAL A 120 -20.99 0.55 19.48
CA VAL A 120 -20.42 -0.58 18.73
C VAL A 120 -19.45 -1.38 19.60
N ASP A 121 -18.60 -0.74 20.38
CA ASP A 121 -17.66 -1.44 21.26
C ASP A 121 -18.35 -2.20 22.39
N ARG A 122 -19.40 -1.61 22.98
CA ARG A 122 -20.29 -2.34 23.90
C ARG A 122 -20.98 -3.52 23.21
N PHE A 123 -21.43 -3.37 21.96
CA PHE A 123 -22.02 -4.47 21.21
C PHE A 123 -21.02 -5.60 20.99
N LYS A 124 -19.79 -5.30 20.56
CA LYS A 124 -18.72 -6.30 20.38
C LYS A 124 -18.40 -7.06 21.66
N LEU A 125 -18.46 -6.41 22.82
CA LEU A 125 -18.17 -7.02 24.11
C LEU A 125 -19.29 -7.96 24.59
N ASN A 126 -20.55 -7.55 24.39
CA ASN A 126 -21.71 -8.25 24.96
C ASN A 126 -22.31 -9.29 24.00
N ALA A 127 -22.35 -9.01 22.70
CA ALA A 127 -23.03 -9.87 21.71
C ALA A 127 -22.53 -11.33 21.68
N PRO A 128 -21.23 -11.64 21.80
CA PRO A 128 -20.75 -13.02 21.80
C PRO A 128 -21.24 -13.85 23.01
N ASN A 129 -21.58 -13.17 24.12
CA ASN A 129 -21.99 -13.81 25.37
C ASN A 129 -23.48 -13.58 25.70
N ALA A 130 -24.24 -12.99 24.79
CA ALA A 130 -25.64 -12.67 25.01
C ALA A 130 -26.48 -13.96 25.04
N ALA A 131 -27.46 -14.02 25.95
CA ALA A 131 -28.45 -15.08 25.95
C ALA A 131 -29.33 -14.97 24.69
N VAL A 132 -29.62 -16.12 24.06
CA VAL A 132 -30.51 -16.21 22.90
C VAL A 132 -31.87 -16.69 23.40
N GLU A 133 -32.90 -15.89 23.16
CA GLU A 133 -34.29 -16.24 23.45
C GLU A 133 -35.04 -16.40 22.12
N ASP A 134 -35.77 -17.50 21.97
CA ASP A 134 -36.60 -17.75 20.79
C ASP A 134 -37.88 -16.91 20.88
N ALA A 135 -37.98 -15.88 20.05
CA ALA A 135 -39.13 -14.97 20.03
C ALA A 135 -40.45 -15.64 19.60
N ASP A 136 -40.37 -16.81 18.95
CA ASP A 136 -41.54 -17.57 18.49
C ASP A 136 -42.15 -18.47 19.58
N ALA A 137 -41.44 -18.71 20.69
CA ALA A 137 -41.92 -19.62 21.75
C ALA A 137 -42.99 -19.02 22.68
N ALA A 138 -43.25 -17.71 22.59
CA ALA A 138 -44.17 -16.98 23.49
C ALA A 138 -45.58 -16.75 22.91
N ALA A 139 -45.90 -17.29 21.74
CA ALA A 139 -47.19 -17.11 21.08
C ALA A 139 -48.18 -18.28 21.27
N GLU A 140 -47.80 -19.32 22.01
CA GLU A 140 -48.67 -20.46 22.33
C GLU A 140 -48.83 -20.65 23.85
N GLU A 141 -49.48 -19.69 24.52
CA GLU A 141 -50.12 -19.93 25.84
C GLU A 141 -51.46 -19.18 25.97
#